data_AF-A0A1G1A708-F1
#
_entry.id   AF-A0A1G1A708-F1
#
_cell.length_a   1.000
_cell.length_b   1.000
_cell.length_c   1.000
_cell.angle_alpha   90.00
_cell.angle_beta   90.00
_cell.angle_gamma   90.00
#
_symmetry.space_group_name_H-M   'P 1'
#
loop_
_entity.id
_entity.type
_entity.pdbx_description
1 polymer ?
#
loop_
_entity_poly.entity_id
_entity_poly.type
_entity_poly.pdbx_seq_one_letter_code
_entity_poly.pdbx_strand_id
1 'polypeptide(L)'
;MTDEIQAFCGVRDRKTMRRLFAELFTPAECRDIALRWRLMGLLAGGVSQRAIAHNLGVSLCKITRGAKVLRNPGSITGRLLNAGKLKRNLKRRMRHG
;
A
#
# COMPACT_ATOMS: atom_id res chain seq x y z
N MET A 1 -13.83 12.11 12.75
CA MET A 1 -12.70 11.34 12.18
C MET A 1 -11.44 12.22 12.05
N THR A 2 -11.23 13.16 12.96
CA THR A 2 -10.20 14.20 12.79
C THR A 2 -9.01 13.95 13.71
N ASP A 3 -9.28 13.53 14.94
CA ASP A 3 -8.27 13.37 15.99
C ASP A 3 -7.32 12.19 15.70
N GLU A 4 -7.86 11.07 15.23
CA GLU A 4 -7.06 9.90 14.86
C GLU A 4 -6.17 10.18 13.64
N ILE A 5 -6.68 10.96 12.68
CA ILE A 5 -5.91 11.36 11.50
C ILE A 5 -4.80 12.33 11.88
N GLN A 6 -5.08 13.29 12.77
CA GLN A 6 -4.08 14.21 13.30
C GLN A 6 -2.97 13.46 14.05
N ALA A 7 -3.32 12.48 14.89
CA ALA A 7 -2.35 11.63 15.58
C ALA A 7 -1.47 10.87 14.58
N PHE A 8 -2.05 10.28 13.53
CA PHE A 8 -1.28 9.54 12.52
C PHE A 8 -0.35 10.46 11.72
N CYS A 9 -0.81 11.65 11.35
CA CYS A 9 -0.01 12.65 10.65
C CYS A 9 1.13 13.21 11.52
N GLY A 10 0.99 13.19 12.85
CA GLY A 10 2.03 13.60 13.80
C GLY A 10 3.23 12.64 13.85
N VAL A 11 3.05 11.37 13.47
CA VAL A 11 4.10 10.36 13.51
C VAL A 11 5.01 10.46 12.28
N ARG A 12 6.28 10.82 12.50
CA ARG A 12 7.25 11.12 11.41
C ARG A 12 8.26 10.01 11.13
N ASP A 13 8.31 8.97 11.96
CA ASP A 13 9.25 7.87 11.78
C ASP A 13 8.55 6.50 11.72
N ARG A 14 9.24 5.54 11.08
CA ARG A 14 8.68 4.20 10.84
C ARG A 14 8.57 3.37 12.11
N LYS A 15 9.48 3.53 13.08
CA LYS A 15 9.50 2.70 14.29
C LYS A 15 8.29 3.02 15.16
N THR A 16 8.00 4.31 15.34
CA THR A 16 6.84 4.79 16.08
C THR A 16 5.54 4.40 15.37
N MET A 17 5.43 4.59 14.05
CA MET A 17 4.22 4.20 13.30
C MET A 17 3.95 2.69 13.40
N ARG A 18 5.00 1.87 13.35
CA ARG A 18 4.87 0.41 13.52
C ARG A 18 4.36 0.04 14.91
N ARG A 19 4.86 0.71 15.96
CA ARG A 19 4.41 0.49 17.33
C ARG A 19 2.95 0.91 17.51
N LEU A 20 2.59 2.10 17.01
CA LEU A 20 1.22 2.59 16.99
C LEU A 20 0.26 1.59 16.33
N PHE A 21 0.63 1.03 15.16
CA PHE A 21 -0.20 0.04 14.48
C PHE A 21 -0.35 -1.26 15.28
N ALA A 22 0.69 -1.69 15.98
CA ALA A 22 0.64 -2.90 16.81
C ALA A 22 -0.18 -2.70 18.11
N GLU A 23 -0.31 -1.46 18.58
CA GLU A 23 -1.13 -1.10 19.74
C GLU A 23 -2.61 -0.91 19.36
N LEU A 24 -2.89 -0.32 18.18
CA LEU A 24 -4.25 -0.01 17.73
C LEU A 24 -4.96 -1.16 17.00
N PHE A 25 -4.22 -2.00 16.28
CA PHE A 25 -4.78 -3.06 15.45
C PHE A 25 -4.37 -4.44 15.94
N THR A 26 -5.25 -5.40 15.72
CA THR A 26 -4.89 -6.80 15.90
C THR A 26 -3.82 -7.23 14.87
N PRO A 27 -3.06 -8.29 15.17
CA PRO A 27 -2.13 -8.86 14.19
C PRO A 27 -2.80 -9.25 12.86
N ALA A 28 -4.08 -9.67 12.90
CA ALA A 28 -4.83 -10.03 11.70
C ALA A 28 -5.15 -8.80 10.84
N GLU A 29 -5.60 -7.70 11.43
CA GLU A 29 -5.87 -6.45 10.72
C GLU A 29 -4.60 -5.86 10.11
N CYS A 30 -3.47 -5.90 10.83
CA CYS A 30 -2.17 -5.50 10.29
C CYS A 30 -1.79 -6.31 9.04
N ARG A 31 -1.97 -7.64 9.06
CA ARG A 31 -1.73 -8.50 7.90
C ARG A 31 -2.65 -8.15 6.74
N ASP A 32 -3.92 -7.89 7.02
CA ASP A 32 -4.92 -7.51 6.02
C ASP A 32 -4.61 -6.17 5.36
N ILE A 33 -4.17 -5.17 6.12
CA ILE A 33 -3.72 -3.87 5.59
C ILE A 33 -2.50 -4.07 4.69
N ALA A 34 -1.50 -4.84 5.15
CA ALA A 34 -0.30 -5.13 4.36
C ALA A 34 -0.62 -5.90 3.07
N LEU A 35 -1.52 -6.87 3.12
CA LEU A 35 -1.99 -7.64 1.97
C LEU A 35 -2.69 -6.75 0.95
N ARG A 36 -3.58 -5.86 1.41
CA ARG A 36 -4.23 -4.86 0.55
C ARG A 36 -3.21 -3.92 -0.09
N TRP A 37 -2.23 -3.43 0.66
CA TRP A 37 -1.17 -2.58 0.11
C TRP A 37 -0.37 -3.29 -0.97
N ARG A 38 0.02 -4.55 -0.75
CA ARG A 38 0.75 -5.37 -1.72
C ARG A 38 -0.06 -5.65 -2.98
N LEU A 39 -1.33 -6.02 -2.83
CA LEU A 39 -2.28 -6.20 -3.93
C LEU A 39 -2.35 -4.93 -4.80
N MET A 40 -2.51 -3.76 -4.18
CA MET A 40 -2.60 -2.48 -4.89
C MET A 40 -1.27 -2.14 -5.60
N GLY A 41 -0.14 -2.44 -4.97
CA GLY A 41 1.18 -2.28 -5.58
C GLY A 41 1.40 -3.14 -6.83
N LEU A 42 0.92 -4.39 -6.81
CA LEU A 42 0.98 -5.29 -7.98
C LEU A 42 0.06 -4.81 -9.11
N LEU A 43 -1.17 -4.42 -8.79
CA LEU A 43 -2.10 -3.84 -9.77
C LEU A 43 -1.51 -2.58 -10.41
N ALA A 44 -0.99 -1.64 -9.61
CA ALA A 44 -0.32 -0.45 -10.12
C ALA A 44 0.96 -0.79 -10.91
N GLY A 45 1.55 -1.96 -10.67
CA GLY A 45 2.70 -2.51 -11.41
C GLY A 45 2.34 -3.19 -12.74
N GLY A 46 1.06 -3.27 -13.10
CA GLY A 46 0.61 -3.93 -14.33
C GLY A 46 0.48 -5.46 -14.22
N VAL A 47 0.59 -6.03 -13.02
CA VAL A 47 0.42 -7.48 -12.84
C VAL A 47 -1.06 -7.84 -13.03
N SER A 48 -1.31 -8.93 -13.78
CA SER A 48 -2.69 -9.36 -14.07
C SER A 48 -3.44 -9.80 -12.82
N GLN A 49 -4.76 -9.58 -12.79
CA GLN A 49 -5.60 -9.96 -11.64
C GLN A 49 -5.54 -11.46 -11.33
N ARG A 50 -5.46 -12.29 -12.37
CA ARG A 50 -5.31 -13.75 -12.23
C ARG A 50 -4.00 -14.12 -11.54
N ALA A 51 -2.88 -13.52 -11.94
CA ALA A 51 -1.59 -13.74 -11.30
C ALA A 51 -1.59 -13.24 -9.85
N ILE A 52 -2.26 -12.12 -9.56
CA ILE A 52 -2.40 -11.60 -8.19
C ILE A 52 -3.20 -12.56 -7.31
N ALA A 53 -4.32 -13.10 -7.81
CA ALA A 53 -5.14 -14.07 -7.09
C ALA A 53 -4.31 -15.30 -6.70
N HIS A 54 -3.57 -15.85 -7.66
CA HIS A 54 -2.67 -16.98 -7.45
C HIS A 54 -1.56 -16.66 -6.43
N ASN A 55 -0.85 -15.54 -6.61
CA ASN A 55 0.34 -15.23 -5.81
C ASN A 55 0.03 -14.79 -4.37
N LEU A 56 -1.16 -14.21 -4.14
CA LEU A 56 -1.54 -13.67 -2.82
C LEU A 56 -2.64 -14.48 -2.12
N GLY A 57 -3.23 -15.48 -2.77
CA GLY A 57 -4.34 -16.26 -2.20
C GLY A 57 -5.57 -15.39 -1.89
N VAL A 58 -5.82 -14.36 -2.69
CA VAL A 58 -6.90 -13.38 -2.48
C VAL A 58 -8.05 -13.57 -3.46
N SER A 59 -9.27 -13.37 -2.99
CA SER A 59 -10.46 -13.49 -3.85
C SER A 59 -10.49 -12.43 -4.95
N LEU A 60 -11.05 -12.80 -6.10
CA LEU A 60 -11.19 -11.89 -7.25
C LEU A 60 -11.94 -10.60 -6.87
N CYS A 61 -12.95 -10.68 -6.01
CA CYS A 61 -13.70 -9.52 -5.51
C CYS A 61 -12.80 -8.48 -4.81
N LYS A 62 -11.83 -8.93 -4.00
CA LYS A 62 -10.85 -8.02 -3.36
C LYS A 62 -9.98 -7.32 -4.41
N ILE A 63 -9.62 -8.03 -5.47
CA ILE A 63 -8.77 -7.52 -6.55
C ILE A 63 -9.51 -6.52 -7.42
N THR A 64 -10.74 -6.83 -7.85
CA THR A 64 -11.54 -5.96 -8.72
C THR A 64 -11.89 -4.64 -8.03
N ARG A 65 -12.17 -4.67 -6.71
CA ARG A 65 -12.34 -3.46 -5.90
C ARG A 65 -11.08 -2.60 -5.88
N GLY A 66 -9.91 -3.20 -5.66
CA GLY A 66 -8.63 -2.51 -5.71
C GLY A 66 -8.34 -1.89 -7.08
N ALA A 67 -8.62 -2.62 -8.16
CA ALA A 67 -8.46 -2.13 -9.53
C ALA A 67 -9.36 -0.91 -9.81
N LYS A 68 -10.61 -0.92 -9.32
CA LYS A 68 -11.52 0.23 -9.43
C LYS A 68 -10.97 1.46 -8.70
N VAL A 69 -10.39 1.29 -7.51
CA VAL A 69 -9.75 2.37 -6.75
C VAL A 69 -8.57 2.96 -7.50
N LEU A 70 -7.73 2.15 -8.15
CA LEU A 70 -6.56 2.63 -8.91
C LEU A 70 -6.92 3.26 -10.26
N ARG A 71 -8.08 2.91 -10.84
CA ARG A 71 -8.58 3.56 -12.06
C ARG A 71 -9.04 4.99 -11.81
N ASN A 72 -9.36 5.36 -10.57
CA ASN A 72 -9.71 6.74 -10.23
C ASN A 72 -8.45 7.64 -10.27
N PRO A 73 -8.39 8.67 -11.14
CA PRO A 73 -7.25 9.59 -11.21
C PRO A 73 -6.95 10.32 -9.89
N GLY A 74 -7.97 10.53 -9.05
CA GLY A 74 -7.85 11.16 -7.73
C GLY A 74 -7.40 10.22 -6.61
N SER A 75 -7.09 8.95 -6.91
CA SER A 75 -6.75 7.94 -5.92
C SER A 75 -5.49 8.30 -5.12
N ILE A 76 -5.66 8.60 -3.83
CA ILE A 76 -4.55 8.83 -2.90
C ILE A 76 -3.61 7.63 -2.89
N THR A 77 -4.15 6.41 -2.84
CA THR A 77 -3.37 5.16 -2.88
C THR A 77 -2.54 5.07 -4.16
N GLY A 78 -3.13 5.37 -5.32
CA GLY A 78 -2.42 5.40 -6.60
C GLY A 78 -1.25 6.40 -6.57
N ARG A 79 -1.48 7.62 -6.09
CA ARG A 79 -0.43 8.65 -5.95
C ARG A 79 0.71 8.20 -5.04
N LEU A 80 0.40 7.65 -3.87
CA LEU A 80 1.41 7.18 -2.90
C LEU A 80 2.26 6.02 -3.46
N LEU A 81 1.64 5.08 -4.16
CA LEU A 81 2.36 3.96 -4.80
C LEU A 81 3.32 4.45 -5.89
N ASN A 82 2.91 5.45 -6.68
CA ASN A 82 3.75 6.04 -7.72
C ASN A 82 4.92 6.85 -7.15
N ALA A 83 4.71 7.63 -6.09
CA ALA A 83 5.78 8.34 -5.39
C ALA A 83 6.86 7.37 -4.85
N GLY A 84 6.44 6.21 -4.35
CA GLY A 84 7.35 5.14 -3.92
C GLY A 84 8.15 4.49 -5.05
N LYS A 85 7.57 4.37 -6.26
CA LYS A 85 8.31 3.90 -7.45
C LYS A 85 9.40 4.90 -7.86
N LEU A 86 9.08 6.20 -7.87
CA LEU A 86 10.05 7.25 -8.23
C LEU A 86 11.28 7.24 -7.31
N LYS A 87 11.07 7.16 -5.99
CA LYS A 87 12.17 7.10 -5.00
C LYS A 87 13.04 5.85 -5.14
N ARG A 88 12.46 4.68 -5.47
CA ARG A 88 13.22 3.44 -5.69
C ARG A 88 14.02 3.48 -7.00
N ASN A 89 13.44 4.02 -8.07
CA ASN A 89 14.11 4.17 -9.35
C ASN A 89 15.29 5.15 -9.25
N LEU A 90 15.12 6.26 -8.54
CA LEU A 90 16.19 7.23 -8.30
C LEU A 90 17.35 6.63 -7.48
N LYS A 91 17.05 5.88 -6.40
CA LYS A 91 18.07 5.16 -5.62
C LYS A 91 18.81 4.08 -6.41
N ARG A 92 18.17 3.44 -7.39
CA ARG A 92 18.81 2.45 -8.26
C ARG A 92 19.79 3.10 -9.25
N ARG A 93 19.41 4.26 -9.82
CA ARG A 93 20.26 5.04 -10.73
C ARG A 93 21.50 5.60 -10.03
N MET A 94 21.37 6.09 -8.79
CA MET A 94 22.51 6.58 -7.99
C MET A 94 23.45 5.49 -7.44
N ARG A 95 23.15 4.20 -7.64
CA ARG A 95 24.01 3.08 -7.21
C ARG A 95 24.83 2.47 -8.35
N HIS A 96 24.58 2.89 -9.59
CA HIS A 96 25.23 2.40 -10.81
C HIS A 96 25.79 3.55 -11.65
N GLY A 97 26.13 4.67 -11.01
CA GLY A 97 26.75 5.84 -11.62
C GLY A 97 27.88 6.35 -10.75
#